data_AF-A0A2E8CKA6-F1
#
_entry.id   AF-A0A2E8CKA6-F1
#
_cell.length_a   1.000
_cell.length_b   1.000
_cell.length_c   1.000
_cell.angle_alpha   90.00
_cell.angle_beta   90.00
_cell.angle_gamma   90.00
#
_symmetry.space_group_name_H-M   'P 1'
#
loop_
_entity.id
_entity.type
_entity.pdbx_description
1 polymer ?
#
loop_
_entity_poly.entity_id
_entity_poly.type
_entity_poly.pdbx_seq_one_letter_code
_entity_poly.pdbx_strand_id
1 'polypeptide(L)' 'MVDPATREVLVDEVGRRSYATSIAYGPSVGKNIALGYLPKAYANEGQELLLEYFDEPFPIKVEMVGCKGLYDPENRLPRQ' A
#
# COMPACT_ATOMS: atom_id res chain seq x y z
N MET A 1 -7.34 5.29 -1.14
CA MET A 1 -6.48 5.50 0.05
C MET A 1 -6.68 6.93 0.49
N VAL A 2 -6.74 7.11 1.80
CA VAL A 2 -7.30 8.30 2.44
C VAL A 2 -6.29 8.84 3.45
N ASP A 3 -6.21 10.17 3.55
CA ASP A 3 -5.40 10.83 4.56
C ASP A 3 -6.00 10.61 5.97
N PRO A 4 -5.20 10.14 6.95
CA PRO A 4 -5.70 9.85 8.30
C PRO A 4 -6.14 11.09 9.08
N ALA A 5 -5.62 12.28 8.77
CA ALA A 5 -5.96 13.52 9.44
C ALA A 5 -7.22 14.17 8.85
N THR A 6 -7.34 14.21 7.52
CA THR A 6 -8.47 14.92 6.86
C THR A 6 -9.62 14.00 6.47
N ARG A 7 -9.38 12.68 6.38
CA ARG A 7 -10.30 11.70 5.78
C ARG A 7 -10.62 11.97 4.30
N GLU A 8 -9.79 12.74 3.61
CA GLU A 8 -9.95 12.98 2.18
C GLU A 8 -9.17 11.97 1.34
N VAL A 9 -9.70 11.64 0.17
CA VAL A 9 -9.01 10.77 -0.78
C VAL A 9 -7.78 11.47 -1.32
N LEU A 10 -6.64 10.79 -1.26
CA LEU A 10 -5.39 11.31 -1.78
C LEU A 10 -5.46 11.44 -3.31
N VAL A 11 -5.07 12.61 -3.82
CA VAL A 11 -5.06 12.95 -5.26
C VAL A 11 -3.63 13.29 -5.68
N ASP A 12 -3.20 12.81 -6.84
CA ASP A 12 -1.89 13.15 -7.40
C ASP A 12 -1.84 14.53 -8.08
N GLU A 13 -0.65 14.95 -8.50
CA GLU A 13 -0.40 16.26 -9.12
C GLU A 13 -1.18 16.49 -10.43
N VAL A 14 -1.69 15.42 -11.06
CA VAL A 14 -2.46 15.46 -12.30
C VAL A 14 -3.94 15.12 -12.09
N GLY A 15 -4.41 15.09 -10.84
CA GLY A 15 -5.83 14.96 -10.49
C GLY A 15 -6.34 13.52 -10.35
N ARG A 16 -5.48 12.51 -10.31
CA ARG A 16 -5.89 11.10 -10.20
C ARG A 16 -6.02 10.70 -8.74
N ARG A 17 -7.12 10.03 -8.41
CA ARG A 17 -7.42 9.54 -7.06
C ARG A 17 -6.62 8.29 -6.75
N SER A 18 -6.29 8.11 -5.47
CA SER A 18 -5.61 6.93 -4.95
C SER A 18 -6.59 5.82 -4.62
N TYR A 19 -6.30 4.60 -5.04
CA TYR A 19 -7.17 3.44 -4.82
C TYR A 19 -6.34 2.15 -4.67
N ALA A 20 -6.93 1.19 -3.95
CA ALA A 20 -6.41 -0.18 -3.93
C ALA A 20 -6.83 -0.90 -5.20
N THR A 21 -5.90 -1.55 -5.88
CA THR A 21 -6.13 -2.32 -7.11
C THR A 21 -6.43 -3.77 -6.81
N SER A 22 -5.82 -4.32 -5.77
CA SER A 22 -5.93 -5.73 -5.40
C SER A 22 -5.68 -5.89 -3.91
N ILE A 23 -6.30 -6.87 -3.29
CA ILE A 23 -6.09 -7.24 -1.90
C ILE A 23 -6.09 -8.76 -1.75
N ALA A 24 -5.13 -9.29 -1.00
CA ALA A 24 -5.02 -10.72 -0.72
C ALA A 24 -4.35 -10.95 0.64
N TYR A 25 -4.66 -12.07 1.30
CA TYR A 25 -3.90 -12.52 2.45
C TYR A 25 -2.62 -13.21 1.98
N GLY A 26 -1.46 -12.79 2.49
CA GLY A 26 -0.16 -13.40 2.22
C GLY A 26 0.27 -14.30 3.39
N PRO A 27 0.08 -15.63 3.32
CA PRO A 27 0.32 -16.52 4.46
C PRO A 27 1.79 -16.51 4.92
N SER A 28 2.73 -16.42 3.97
CA SER A 28 4.17 -16.40 4.27
C SER A 28 4.63 -15.19 5.06
N VAL A 29 3.90 -14.07 4.97
CA VAL A 29 4.19 -12.83 5.71
C VAL A 29 3.20 -12.57 6.84
N GLY A 30 2.15 -13.39 6.97
CA GLY A 30 1.12 -13.27 8.02
C GLY A 30 0.32 -11.96 7.97
N LYS A 31 0.18 -11.34 6.80
CA LYS A 31 -0.45 -10.01 6.63
C LYS A 31 -1.48 -10.01 5.50
N ASN A 32 -2.51 -9.18 5.64
CA ASN A 32 -3.33 -8.75 4.51
C ASN A 32 -2.55 -7.72 3.70
N ILE A 33 -2.40 -7.96 2.40
CA ILE A 33 -1.59 -7.16 1.50
C ILE A 33 -2.52 -6.50 0.49
N ALA A 34 -2.44 -5.18 0.40
CA ALA A 34 -3.10 -4.40 -0.65
C ALA A 34 -2.06 -3.81 -1.58
N LEU A 35 -2.33 -3.88 -2.88
CA LEU A 35 -1.64 -3.08 -3.90
C LEU A 35 -2.48 -1.85 -4.19
N GLY A 36 -1.83 -0.72 -4.46
CA GLY A 36 -2.54 0.51 -4.79
C GLY A 36 -1.63 1.58 -5.35
N TYR A 37 -2.23 2.54 -6.02
CA TYR A 37 -1.55 3.73 -6.50
C TYR A 37 -1.65 4.83 -5.46
N LEU A 38 -0.52 5.49 -5.21
CA LEU A 38 -0.38 6.61 -4.28
C LEU A 38 0.31 7.78 -4.97
N PRO A 39 0.03 9.04 -4.57
CA PRO A 39 0.79 10.18 -5.01
C PRO A 39 2.22 10.03 -4.46
N LYS A 40 3.20 10.48 -5.24
CA LYS A 40 4.63 10.33 -4.92
C LYS A 40 4.98 10.82 -3.51
N ALA A 41 4.36 11.90 -3.05
CA ALA A 41 4.58 12.47 -1.71
C ALA A 41 4.20 11.52 -0.56
N TYR A 42 3.26 10.59 -0.79
CA TYR A 42 2.77 9.62 0.21
C TYR A 42 3.32 8.21 -0.01
N ALA A 43 4.00 7.96 -1.13
CA ALA A 43 4.59 6.66 -1.47
C ALA A 43 5.95 6.47 -0.78
N ASN A 44 5.98 6.54 0.55
CA ASN A 44 7.17 6.31 1.37
C ASN A 44 7.00 5.06 2.23
N GLU A 45 8.02 4.21 2.32
CA GLU A 45 8.01 3.08 3.25
C GLU A 45 7.81 3.59 4.68
N GLY A 46 6.92 2.94 5.42
CA GLY A 46 6.54 3.35 6.77
C GLY A 46 5.34 4.30 6.86
N GLN A 47 4.91 4.92 5.75
CA GLN A 47 3.79 5.84 5.74
C GLN A 47 2.49 5.15 6.19
N GLU A 48 1.79 5.76 7.14
CA GLU A 48 0.47 5.30 7.60
C GLU A 48 -0.64 6.04 6.86
N LEU A 49 -1.64 5.29 6.41
CA LEU A 49 -2.78 5.78 5.65
C LEU A 49 -4.05 5.03 6.06
N LEU A 50 -5.20 5.46 5.54
CA LEU A 50 -6.45 4.74 5.68
C LEU A 50 -6.86 4.09 4.35
N LEU A 51 -7.28 2.82 4.43
CA LEU A 51 -8.03 2.14 3.38
C LEU A 51 -9.50 2.16 3.76
N GLU A 52 -10.31 2.81 2.95
CA GLU A 52 -11.75 2.79 3.10
C GLU A 52 -12.33 1.56 2.39
N TYR A 53 -13.02 0.71 3.15
CA TYR A 53 -13.64 -0.52 2.65
C TYR A 53 -15.03 -0.64 3.28
N PHE A 54 -16.08 -0.59 2.45
CA PHE A 54 -17.48 -0.53 2.91
C PHE A 54 -17.75 0.58 3.94
N ASP A 55 -17.30 1.81 3.65
CA ASP A 55 -17.42 2.97 4.54
C ASP A 55 -16.75 2.82 5.92
N GLU A 56 -15.95 1.76 6.10
CA GLU A 56 -15.15 1.55 7.29
C GLU A 56 -13.66 1.88 7.01
N PRO A 57 -13.02 2.71 7.85
CA PRO A 57 -11.61 3.02 7.72
C PRO A 57 -10.74 1.94 8.36
N PHE A 58 -9.87 1.33 7.55
CA PHE A 58 -8.85 0.38 8.02
C PHE A 58 -7.47 1.04 8.00
N PRO A 59 -6.74 1.07 9.12
CA PRO A 59 -5.36 1.56 9.14
C PRO A 59 -4.48 0.63 8.32
N ILE A 60 -3.71 1.23 7.40
CA ILE A 60 -2.76 0.53 6.55
C ILE A 60 -1.40 1.22 6.63
N LYS A 61 -0.36 0.46 6.35
CA LYS A 61 1.02 0.94 6.30
C LYS A 61 1.62 0.63 4.94
N VAL A 62 2.31 1.59 4.36
CA VAL A 62 3.09 1.39 3.15
C VAL A 62 4.34 0.59 3.51
N GLU A 63 4.29 -0.71 3.26
CA GLU A 63 5.41 -1.61 3.59
C GLU A 63 6.50 -1.60 2.52
N MET A 64 6.15 -1.34 1.25
CA MET A 64 7.09 -1.39 0.15
C MET A 64 6.65 -0.50 -1.02
N VAL A 65 7.61 0.09 -1.73
CA VAL A 65 7.36 0.96 -2.89
C VAL A 65 8.17 0.48 -4.10
N GLY A 66 7.53 0.41 -5.26
CA GLY A 66 8.15 -0.04 -6.52
C GLY A 66 8.25 -1.57 -6.65
N CYS A 67 9.19 -2.05 -7.45
CA CYS A 67 9.36 -3.47 -7.78
C CYS A 67 10.14 -4.25 -6.71
N LYS A 68 9.72 -4.14 -5.44
CA LYS A 68 10.29 -4.89 -4.33
C LYS A 68 9.21 -5.80 -3.72
N GLY A 69 9.57 -7.02 -3.33
CA GLY A 69 8.65 -8.00 -2.75
C GLY A 69 8.64 -7.96 -1.22
N LEU A 70 7.48 -8.19 -0.61
CA LEU A 70 7.37 -8.39 0.85
C LEU A 70 7.95 -9.73 1.30
N TYR A 71 7.91 -10.73 0.41
CA TYR A 71 8.54 -12.03 0.60
C TYR A 71 9.82 -12.07 -0.22
N ASP A 72 10.90 -12.59 0.38
CA ASP A 72 12.25 -12.62 -0.21
C ASP A 72 12.66 -11.27 -0.84
N PRO A 73 12.79 -10.19 -0.04
CA PRO A 73 13.07 -8.85 -0.55
C PRO A 73 14.43 -8.74 -1.25
N GLU A 74 15.37 -9.64 -0.94
CA GLU A 74 16.67 -9.70 -1.57
C GLU A 74 16.65 -10.42 -2.93
N ASN A 75 15.55 -11.12 -3.24
CA ASN A 75 15.29 -11.82 -4.50
C ASN A 75 16.52 -12.63 -4.96
N ARG A 76 17.11 -13.40 -4.05
CA ARG A 76 18.33 -14.14 -4.34
C ARG A 76 17.99 -15.32 -5.24
N LEU A 77 18.88 -15.62 -6.20
CA LEU A 77 18.74 -16.82 -7.01
C LEU A 77 18.70 -18.07 -6.10
N PRO A 78 17.91 -19.10 -6.45
CA PRO A 78 17.92 -20.36 -5.74
C PRO A 78 19.36 -20.86 -5.62
N ARG A 79 19.77 -21.25 -4.41
CA ARG A 79 21.06 -21.91 -4.21
C ARG A 79 21.08 -23.19 -5.05
N GLN A 80 22.03 -23.30 -5.97
CA GLN A 80 22.33 -24.55 -6.70
C GLN A 80 22.89 -25.59 -5.73
#